data_AF-A0A1F3ZEC0-F1
#
_entry.id   AF-A0A1F3ZEC0-F1
#
_cell.length_a   1.000
_cell.length_b   1.000
_cell.length_c   1.000
_cell.angle_alpha   90.00
_cell.angle_beta   90.00
_cell.angle_gamma   90.00
#
_symmetry.space_group_name_H-M   'P 1'
#
loop_
_entity.id
_entity.type
_entity.pdbx_description
1 polymer ?
#
loop_
_entity_poly.entity_id
_entity_poly.type
_entity_poly.pdbx_seq_one_letter_code
_entity_poly.pdbx_strand_id
1 'polypeptide(L)'
;MREGHVEMQGAKLWYRDAGGEGEPVLFLHAATGHAGFFDASQVPAFAAAGYRPITYDRRGYRRTLCDAEHVKALPPMICWRWRMLCVWAAFTWSARQPEASSRSISR
;
A
#
# COMPACT_ATOMS: atom_id res chain seq x y z
N MET A 1 -5.08 20.05 3.93
CA MET A 1 -4.50 19.13 2.93
C MET A 1 -4.38 19.88 1.61
N ARG A 2 -3.18 19.95 1.04
CA ARG A 2 -2.91 20.54 -0.28
C ARG A 2 -2.94 19.43 -1.32
N GLU A 3 -3.55 19.67 -2.47
CA GLU A 3 -3.51 18.75 -3.61
C GLU A 3 -2.64 19.33 -4.73
N GLY A 4 -2.05 18.47 -5.56
CA GLY A 4 -1.26 18.91 -6.68
C GLY A 4 -0.81 17.78 -7.59
N HIS A 5 -0.08 18.16 -8.64
CA HIS A 5 0.59 17.21 -9.53
C HIS A 5 2.09 17.45 -9.52
N VAL A 6 2.86 16.38 -9.71
CA VAL A 6 4.29 16.42 -9.93
C VAL A 6 4.65 15.62 -11.17
N GLU A 7 5.45 16.21 -12.05
CA GLU A 7 5.98 15.52 -13.22
C GLU A 7 7.15 14.64 -12.80
N MET A 8 7.07 13.35 -13.11
CA MET A 8 8.12 12.38 -12.74
C MET A 8 8.17 11.23 -13.73
N GLN A 9 9.28 11.10 -14.46
CA GLN A 9 9.58 9.94 -15.32
C GLN A 9 8.41 9.52 -16.23
N GLY A 10 7.92 10.44 -17.06
CA GLY A 10 6.80 10.17 -17.99
C GLY A 10 5.45 9.95 -17.32
N ALA A 11 5.25 10.49 -16.11
CA ALA A 11 3.96 10.54 -15.45
C ALA A 11 3.74 11.85 -14.71
N LYS A 12 2.52 12.36 -14.81
CA LYS A 12 2.00 13.45 -14.00
C LYS A 12 1.29 12.86 -12.80
N LEU A 13 2.06 12.64 -11.72
CA LEU A 13 1.58 12.01 -10.49
C LEU A 13 0.73 13.00 -9.70
N TRP A 14 -0.50 12.59 -9.37
CA TRP A 14 -1.36 13.36 -8.48
C TRP A 14 -1.12 12.96 -7.03
N TYR A 15 -1.04 13.94 -6.14
CA TYR A 15 -0.80 13.74 -4.71
C TYR A 15 -1.63 14.66 -3.82
N ARG A 16 -1.73 14.28 -2.55
CA ARG A 16 -2.17 15.13 -1.44
C ARG A 16 -1.17 15.14 -0.32
N ASP A 17 -1.02 16.31 0.25
CA ASP A 17 -0.06 16.60 1.30
C ASP A 17 -0.80 17.19 2.48
N ALA A 18 -0.66 16.59 3.65
CA ALA A 18 -1.22 17.12 4.89
C ALA A 18 -0.63 18.49 5.25
N GLY A 19 0.59 18.79 4.79
CA GLY A 19 1.37 19.95 5.21
C GLY A 19 2.03 19.74 6.58
N GLY A 20 2.61 20.81 7.12
CA GLY A 20 3.37 20.78 8.37
C GLY A 20 4.89 20.62 8.14
N GLU A 21 5.64 20.75 9.23
CA GLU A 21 7.12 20.69 9.23
C GLU A 21 7.66 19.33 9.68
N GLY A 22 6.77 18.38 9.97
CA GLY A 22 7.14 17.02 10.36
C GLY A 22 7.82 16.21 9.25
N GLU A 23 8.45 15.10 9.65
CA GLU A 23 9.09 14.17 8.71
C GLU A 23 8.06 13.62 7.70
N PRO A 24 8.31 13.70 6.38
CA PRO A 24 7.35 13.26 5.37
C PRO A 24 7.19 11.74 5.35
N VAL A 25 5.93 11.28 5.33
CA VAL A 25 5.58 9.86 5.21
C VAL A 25 4.68 9.66 3.99
N LEU A 26 5.19 8.92 3.00
CA LEU A 26 4.46 8.65 1.75
C LEU A 26 3.64 7.36 1.84
N PHE A 27 2.34 7.46 1.60
CA PHE A 27 1.43 6.32 1.58
C PHE A 27 1.25 5.77 0.17
N LEU A 28 1.44 4.45 0.02
CA LEU A 28 1.21 3.70 -1.20
C LEU A 28 -0.08 2.88 -1.10
N HIS A 29 -1.01 3.07 -2.03
CA HIS A 29 -2.21 2.24 -2.08
C HIS A 29 -1.99 0.92 -2.86
N ALA A 30 -2.74 -0.12 -2.49
CA ALA A 30 -2.77 -1.40 -3.19
C ALA A 30 -3.41 -1.29 -4.60
N ALA A 31 -3.33 -2.35 -5.38
CA ALA A 31 -3.67 -2.35 -6.82
C ALA A 31 -5.14 -1.98 -7.15
N THR A 32 -6.10 -2.08 -6.24
CA THR A 32 -7.49 -1.64 -6.46
C THR A 32 -7.84 -0.39 -5.66
N GLY A 33 -6.88 0.17 -4.91
CA GLY A 33 -7.09 1.32 -4.05
C GLY A 33 -6.86 2.66 -4.72
N HIS A 34 -6.92 3.71 -3.91
CA HIS A 34 -6.55 5.07 -4.28
C HIS A 34 -6.03 5.85 -3.06
N ALA A 35 -5.39 6.99 -3.28
CA ALA A 35 -4.80 7.81 -2.21
C ALA A 35 -5.77 8.14 -1.05
N GLY A 36 -7.06 8.34 -1.35
CA GLY A 36 -8.09 8.64 -0.35
C GLY A 36 -8.55 7.55 0.60
N PHE A 37 -8.04 6.32 0.47
CA PHE A 37 -8.32 5.30 1.47
C PHE A 37 -7.70 5.60 2.84
N PHE A 38 -6.69 6.48 2.87
CA PHE A 38 -5.96 6.82 4.09
C PHE A 38 -6.54 8.03 4.83
N ASP A 39 -7.48 8.77 4.23
CA ASP A 39 -7.94 10.07 4.72
C ASP A 39 -8.65 9.97 6.08
N ALA A 40 -9.41 8.89 6.30
CA ALA A 40 -10.25 8.75 7.49
C ALA A 40 -9.50 8.27 8.74
N SER A 41 -8.34 7.60 8.59
CA SER A 41 -7.68 6.93 9.71
C SER A 41 -6.18 7.18 9.77
N GLN A 42 -5.45 6.78 8.73
CA GLN A 42 -3.98 6.82 8.76
C GLN A 42 -3.45 8.26 8.69
N VAL A 43 -4.04 9.11 7.85
CA VAL A 43 -3.61 10.51 7.73
C VAL A 43 -3.76 11.25 9.06
N PRO A 44 -4.93 11.25 9.73
CA PRO A 44 -5.06 11.90 11.03
C PRO A 44 -4.12 11.32 12.09
N ALA A 45 -3.94 9.99 12.13
CA ALA A 45 -3.08 9.34 13.11
C ALA A 45 -1.61 9.75 12.98
N PHE A 46 -1.07 9.78 11.76
CA PHE A 46 0.32 10.18 11.52
C PHE A 46 0.53 11.68 11.67
N ALA A 47 -0.45 12.50 11.26
CA ALA A 47 -0.39 13.94 11.49
C ALA A 47 -0.39 14.26 13.00
N ALA A 48 -1.23 13.59 13.80
CA ALA A 48 -1.25 13.74 15.26
C ALA A 48 0.05 13.28 15.93
N ALA A 49 0.75 12.32 15.33
CA ALA A 49 2.07 11.88 15.77
C ALA A 49 3.22 12.81 15.32
N GLY A 50 2.92 13.92 14.65
CA GLY A 50 3.91 14.93 14.24
C GLY A 50 4.61 14.66 12.91
N TYR A 51 4.13 13.69 12.12
CA TYR A 51 4.62 13.46 10.77
C TYR A 51 3.89 14.36 9.75
N ARG A 52 4.42 14.42 8.53
CA ARG A 52 3.73 15.00 7.36
C ARG A 52 3.26 13.90 6.41
N PRO A 53 2.01 13.42 6.55
CA PRO A 53 1.43 12.46 5.62
C PRO A 53 1.32 13.01 4.20
N ILE A 54 1.81 12.23 3.23
CA ILE A 54 1.63 12.47 1.79
C ILE A 54 0.98 11.22 1.19
N THR A 55 -0.13 11.37 0.50
CA THR A 55 -0.82 10.28 -0.21
C THR A 55 -0.78 10.57 -1.71
N TYR A 56 -0.65 9.55 -2.55
CA TYR A 56 -0.63 9.77 -4.01
C TYR A 56 -1.33 8.63 -4.75
N ASP A 57 -1.84 8.93 -5.94
CA ASP A 57 -2.40 7.92 -6.83
C ASP A 57 -1.25 7.31 -7.66
N ARG A 58 -1.12 5.99 -7.64
CA ARG A 58 -0.11 5.26 -8.41
C ARG A 58 -0.24 5.52 -9.91
N ARG A 59 0.84 5.24 -10.65
CA ARG A 59 0.88 5.35 -12.11
C ARG A 59 -0.24 4.54 -12.77
N GLY A 60 -0.99 5.17 -13.66
CA GLY A 60 -2.15 4.56 -14.34
C GLY A 60 -3.43 4.51 -13.49
N TYR A 61 -3.46 5.14 -12.30
CA TYR A 61 -4.64 5.18 -11.44
C TYR A 61 -5.22 6.59 -11.31
N ARG A 62 -6.55 6.67 -11.42
CA ARG A 62 -7.37 7.87 -11.17
C ARG A 62 -6.78 9.15 -11.76
N ARG A 63 -6.29 10.06 -10.91
CA ARG A 63 -5.89 11.43 -11.25
C ARG A 63 -4.44 11.53 -11.73
N THR A 64 -3.69 10.44 -11.60
CA THR A 64 -2.34 10.32 -12.13
C THR A 64 -2.41 9.97 -13.61
N LEU A 65 -1.81 10.82 -14.44
CA LEU A 65 -1.69 10.59 -15.88
C LEU A 65 -0.31 10.01 -16.18
N CYS A 66 -0.24 9.06 -17.10
CA CYS A 66 1.02 8.45 -17.52
C CYS A 66 1.07 8.44 -19.04
N ASP A 67 2.27 8.67 -19.57
CA ASP A 67 2.51 8.58 -20.99
C ASP A 67 2.32 7.13 -21.45
N ALA A 68 1.88 6.97 -22.70
CA ALA A 68 1.46 5.67 -23.25
C ALA A 68 2.59 4.62 -23.23
N GLU A 69 3.86 5.03 -23.26
CA GLU A 69 5.00 4.11 -23.14
C GLU A 69 5.14 3.53 -21.73
N HIS A 70 4.84 4.30 -20.69
CA HIS A 70 5.05 3.90 -19.30
C HIS A 70 3.94 2.97 -18.77
N VAL A 71 2.74 3.02 -19.38
CA VAL A 71 1.61 2.13 -19.05
C VAL A 71 1.85 0.69 -19.56
N LYS A 72 2.72 0.50 -20.57
CA LYS A 72 2.98 -0.82 -21.18
C LYS A 72 3.84 -1.77 -20.32
N ALA A 73 4.42 -1.30 -19.22
CA ALA A 73 5.36 -2.07 -18.41
C ALA A 73 4.73 -2.97 -17.32
N LEU A 74 3.40 -2.98 -17.17
CA LEU A 74 2.72 -3.88 -16.23
C LEU A 74 2.13 -5.09 -16.98
N PRO A 75 2.75 -6.29 -16.91
CA PRO A 75 2.10 -7.48 -17.44
C PRO A 75 0.80 -7.76 -16.67
N PRO A 76 -0.29 -8.16 -17.32
CA PRO A 76 -1.61 -8.37 -16.69
C PRO A 76 -1.68 -9.58 -15.71
N MET A 77 -0.56 -10.07 -15.19
CA MET A 77 -0.46 -11.43 -14.63
C MET A 77 0.01 -11.54 -13.17
N ILE A 78 -0.29 -10.58 -12.29
CA ILE A 78 -0.03 -10.78 -10.85
C ILE A 78 -1.20 -11.46 -10.09
N CYS A 79 -2.42 -11.46 -10.65
CA CYS A 79 -3.60 -11.98 -9.95
C CYS A 79 -3.68 -13.52 -9.90
N TRP A 80 -3.10 -14.24 -10.87
CA TRP A 80 -3.24 -15.70 -10.95
C TRP A 80 -2.10 -16.50 -10.30
N ARG A 81 -0.90 -15.92 -10.16
CA ARG A 81 0.26 -16.63 -9.55
C ARG A 81 0.16 -16.75 -8.03
N TRP A 82 -0.51 -15.81 -7.36
CA TRP A 82 -0.65 -15.80 -5.89
C TRP A 82 -1.76 -16.70 -5.36
N ARG A 83 -2.71 -17.12 -6.21
CA ARG A 83 -3.79 -18.03 -5.82
C ARG A 83 -3.32 -19.48 -5.63
N MET A 84 -2.17 -19.87 -6.18
CA MET A 84 -1.58 -21.20 -5.94
C MET A 84 -0.60 -21.24 -4.76
N LEU A 85 0.08 -20.14 -4.44
CA LEU A 85 1.00 -20.09 -3.30
C LEU A 85 0.27 -20.05 -1.94
N CYS A 86 -0.87 -19.36 -1.83
CA CYS A 86 -1.62 -19.33 -0.57
C CYS A 86 -2.27 -20.69 -0.23
N VAL A 87 -2.70 -21.48 -1.21
CA VAL A 87 -3.28 -22.81 -0.97
C VAL A 87 -2.19 -23.84 -0.61
N TRP A 88 -0.99 -23.72 -1.19
CA TRP A 88 0.12 -24.64 -0.86
C TRP A 88 0.80 -24.33 0.48
N ALA A 89 0.90 -23.04 0.87
CA ALA A 89 1.43 -22.65 2.17
C ALA A 89 0.52 -23.10 3.33
N ALA A 90 -0.79 -23.15 3.13
CA ALA A 90 -1.73 -23.70 4.12
C ALA A 90 -1.58 -25.23 4.28
N PHE A 91 -1.26 -25.95 3.21
CA PHE A 91 -1.15 -27.42 3.25
C PHE A 91 0.15 -27.93 3.89
N THR A 92 1.24 -27.14 3.84
CA THR A 92 2.53 -27.53 4.45
C THR A 92 2.68 -27.09 5.91
N TRP A 93 1.92 -26.08 6.37
CA TRP A 93 1.87 -25.71 7.80
C TRP A 93 1.08 -26.75 8.63
N SER A 94 -0.03 -27.27 8.11
CA SER A 94 -0.81 -28.29 8.84
C SER A 94 -0.06 -29.62 9.07
N ALA A 95 1.00 -29.90 8.30
CA ALA A 95 1.77 -31.15 8.38
C ALA A 95 3.03 -31.06 9.26
N ARG A 96 3.31 -29.90 9.89
CA ARG A 96 4.54 -29.70 10.69
C ARG A 96 4.28 -28.99 12.02
N GLN A 97 3.28 -29.45 12.76
CA GLN A 97 3.16 -29.13 14.19
C GLN A 97 3.86 -30.24 14.99
N PRO A 98 5.00 -30.00 15.66
CA PRO A 98 5.39 -30.86 16.77
C PRO A 98 4.33 -30.71 17.87
N GLU A 99 3.90 -31.83 18.48
CA GLU A 99 2.89 -31.81 19.54
C GLU A 99 3.27 -30.79 20.62
N ALA A 100 2.44 -29.75 20.75
CA ALA A 100 2.58 -28.76 21.79
C ALA A 100 2.28 -29.43 23.15
N SER A 101 3.33 -29.75 23.91
CA SER A 101 3.17 -30.22 25.29
C SER A 101 2.48 -29.13 26.11
N SER A 102 1.30 -29.42 26.62
CA SER A 102 0.57 -28.56 27.54
C SER A 102 1.34 -28.41 28.85
N ARG A 103 1.92 -27.24 29.09
CA ARG A 103 2.26 -26.82 30.46
C ARG A 103 1.25 -25.74 30.86
N SER A 104 0.36 -26.14 31.76
CA SER A 104 -0.56 -25.27 32.48
C SER A 104 0.23 -24.23 33.29
N ILE A 105 -0.02 -22.95 33.04
CA ILE A 105 0.36 -21.89 33.97
C ILE A 105 -0.75 -21.80 35.01
N SER A 106 -0.49 -22.30 36.22
CA SER A 106 -1.27 -21.97 37.41
C SER A 106 -0.83 -20.59 37.91
N ARG A 107 -1.86 -19.77 38.20
CA ARG A 107 -1.91 -18.41 38.78
C ARG A 107 -0.65 -17.84 39.41
#